data_AF-A0A2E7M9Z5-F1
#
_entry.id   AF-A0A2E7M9Z5-F1
#
_cell.length_a   1.000
_cell.length_b   1.000
_cell.length_c   1.000
_cell.angle_alpha   90.00
_cell.angle_beta   90.00
_cell.angle_gamma   90.00
#
_symmetry.space_group_name_H-M   'P 1'
#
loop_
_entity.id
_entity.type
_entity.pdbx_description
1 polymer ?
#
loop_
_entity_poly.entity_id
_entity_poly.type
_entity_poly.pdbx_seq_one_letter_code
_entity_poly.pdbx_strand_id
1 'polypeptide(L)' 'DVASNQSAGMDRVEPGDSANSYVMHKLDGTQSSAGGSGSQMPLGGSALSQDDRDGIRSWIDAGALNN' A
#
# COMPACT_ATOMS: atom_id res chain seq x y z
N ASP A 1 11.06 -16.39 13.05
CA ASP A 1 10.36 -15.15 12.66
C ASP A 1 11.16 -14.40 11.61
N VAL A 2 10.59 -14.17 10.43
CA VAL A 2 11.22 -13.31 9.41
C VAL A 2 10.82 -11.88 9.74
N ALA A 3 11.77 -11.07 10.21
CA ALA A 3 11.53 -9.66 10.44
C ALA A 3 11.19 -8.98 9.11
N SER A 4 9.98 -8.44 9.01
CA SER A 4 9.58 -7.69 7.83
C SER A 4 10.13 -6.26 7.93
N ASN A 5 10.94 -5.82 6.96
CA ASN A 5 11.46 -4.44 6.88
C ASN A 5 10.39 -3.42 6.40
N GLN A 6 9.13 -3.70 6.66
CA GLN A 6 8.04 -2.74 6.46
C GLN A 6 8.04 -1.81 7.66
N SER A 7 7.78 -0.52 7.43
CA SER A 7 7.78 0.53 8.44
C SER A 7 7.14 0.02 9.73
N ALA A 8 7.90 0.02 10.84
CA ALA A 8 7.52 -0.64 12.09
C ALA A 8 6.26 -0.05 12.77
N GLY A 9 5.58 0.92 12.15
CA GLY A 9 4.40 1.61 12.69
C GLY A 9 3.28 1.88 11.70
N MET A 10 3.25 1.24 10.53
CA MET A 10 2.16 1.42 9.56
C MET A 10 1.59 0.07 9.13
N ASP A 11 0.27 -0.04 9.14
CA ASP A 11 -0.44 -1.23 8.70
C ASP A 11 -0.33 -1.41 7.18
N ARG A 12 -0.30 -2.67 6.74
CA ARG A 12 -0.29 -2.97 5.30
C ARG A 12 -1.55 -2.44 4.62
N VAL A 13 -2.67 -2.57 5.32
CA VAL A 13 -3.98 -2.03 4.99
C VAL A 13 -4.57 -1.56 6.30
N GLU A 14 -4.85 -0.26 6.40
CA GLU A 14 -5.61 0.39 7.47
C GLU A 14 -7.07 0.52 6.97
N PRO A 15 -8.01 -0.32 7.46
CA PRO A 15 -9.39 -0.28 7.00
C PRO A 15 -10.02 1.10 7.25
N GLY A 16 -10.58 1.70 6.20
CA GLY A 16 -11.20 3.03 6.26
C GLY A 16 -10.22 4.18 6.02
N ASP A 17 -8.91 3.91 5.88
CA ASP A 17 -7.90 4.93 5.60
C ASP A 17 -6.84 4.43 4.60
N SER A 18 -7.13 4.60 3.31
CA SER A 18 -6.18 4.28 2.24
C SER A 18 -4.90 5.11 2.28
N ALA A 19 -4.93 6.31 2.88
CA ALA A 19 -3.75 7.19 2.96
C ALA A 19 -2.74 6.71 4.02
N ASN A 20 -3.22 6.06 5.08
CA ASN A 20 -2.37 5.42 6.09
C ASN A 20 -2.09 3.92 5.81
N SER A 21 -2.44 3.44 4.61
CA SER A 21 -2.21 2.05 4.20
C SER A 21 -0.90 1.90 3.43
N TYR A 22 0.04 1.11 3.96
CA TYR A 22 1.37 0.91 3.35
C TYR A 22 1.30 0.32 1.93
N VAL A 23 0.27 -0.46 1.60
CA VAL A 23 0.08 -0.97 0.23
C VAL A 23 -0.04 0.15 -0.79
N MET A 24 -0.72 1.26 -0.46
CA MET A 24 -0.87 2.40 -1.37
C MET A 24 0.46 3.11 -1.59
N HIS A 25 1.25 3.27 -0.54
CA HIS A 25 2.61 3.80 -0.67
C HIS A 25 3.50 2.96 -1.59
N LYS A 26 3.34 1.62 -1.58
CA LYS A 26 4.06 0.73 -2.50
C LYS A 26 3.56 0.86 -3.94
N LEU A 27 2.27 1.05 -4.15
CA LEU A 27 1.69 1.23 -5.50
C LEU A 27 2.00 2.60 -6.09
N ASP A 28 2.07 3.64 -5.25
CA ASP A 28 2.33 5.02 -5.65
C ASP A 28 3.82 5.38 -5.68
N GLY A 29 4.69 4.49 -5.20
CA GLY A 29 6.14 4.72 -5.15
C GLY A 29 6.60 5.67 -4.05
N THR A 30 5.76 5.91 -3.04
CA THR A 30 6.01 6.80 -1.90
C THR A 30 6.41 6.03 -0.63
N GLN A 31 6.76 4.74 -0.72
CA GLN A 31 7.13 3.92 0.43
C GLN A 31 8.29 4.48 1.26
N SER A 32 9.23 5.22 0.65
CA SER A 32 10.34 5.83 1.38
C SER A 32 9.89 6.92 2.33
N SER A 33 8.85 7.69 1.99
CA SER A 33 8.28 8.72 2.88
C SER A 33 7.51 8.11 4.05
N ALA A 34 6.98 6.90 3.88
CA ALA A 34 6.32 6.13 4.94
C ALA A 34 7.32 5.37 5.85
N GLY A 35 8.64 5.61 5.73
CA GLY A 35 9.67 4.87 6.48
C GLY A 35 9.87 3.43 6.01
N GLY A 36 9.34 3.10 4.83
CA GLY A 36 9.47 1.80 4.19
C GLY A 36 10.72 1.65 3.32
N SER A 37 10.82 0.49 2.69
CA SER A 37 11.97 0.10 1.87
C SER A 37 11.59 -0.50 0.51
N GLY A 38 12.59 -0.57 -0.37
CA GLY A 38 12.45 -1.05 -1.75
C GLY A 38 11.84 -0.01 -2.69
N SER A 39 11.34 -0.49 -3.83
CA SER A 39 10.81 0.35 -4.91
C SER A 39 9.28 0.25 -5.03
N GLN A 40 8.73 1.06 -5.93
CA GLN A 40 7.34 1.00 -6.38
C GLN A 40 6.99 -0.41 -6.90
N MET A 41 5.79 -0.88 -6.57
CA MET A 41 5.27 -2.20 -6.94
C MET A 41 4.29 -2.08 -8.11
N PRO A 42 4.36 -2.98 -9.12
CA PRO A 42 5.11 -4.24 -9.12
C PRO A 42 6.60 -4.07 -9.40
N LEU A 43 7.44 -4.75 -8.63
CA LEU A 43 8.89 -4.69 -8.81
C LEU A 43 9.30 -5.33 -10.14
N GLY A 44 9.99 -4.57 -10.99
CA GLY A 44 10.41 -5.04 -12.31
C GLY A 44 9.30 -5.07 -13.36
N GLY A 45 8.10 -4.58 -13.03
CA GLY A 45 6.96 -4.43 -13.93
C GLY A 45 6.52 -2.98 -14.09
N SER A 46 5.53 -2.77 -14.96
CA SER A 46 4.83 -1.49 -15.07
C SER A 46 3.96 -1.24 -13.84
N ALA A 47 3.87 0.02 -13.40
CA ALA A 47 2.93 0.43 -12.37
C ALA A 47 1.49 0.02 -12.73
N LEU A 48 0.69 -0.27 -11.69
CA LEU A 48 -0.75 -0.44 -11.87
C LEU A 48 -1.35 0.84 -12.47
N SER A 49 -2.43 0.67 -13.22
CA SER A 49 -3.17 1.80 -13.77
C SER A 49 -3.68 2.71 -12.64
N GLN A 50 -4.05 3.95 -12.99
CA GLN A 50 -4.67 4.83 -12.02
C GLN A 50 -6.01 4.24 -11.52
N ASP A 51 -6.82 3.70 -12.43
CA ASP A 51 -8.12 3.11 -12.14
C ASP A 51 -8.02 1.92 -11.16
N ASP A 52 -7.03 1.03 -11.34
CA ASP A 52 -6.83 -0.10 -10.41
C ASP A 52 -6.41 0.40 -9.03
N ARG A 53 -5.54 1.41 -8.96
CA ARG A 53 -5.11 2.00 -7.69
C ARG A 53 -6.27 2.69 -6.99
N ASP A 54 -7.13 3.39 -7.72
CA ASP A 54 -8.33 4.04 -7.18
C ASP A 54 -9.39 3.02 -6.72
N GLY A 55 -9.50 1.88 -7.41
CA GLY A 55 -10.31 0.75 -6.95
C GLY A 55 -9.81 0.18 -5.62
N ILE A 56 -8.50 0.02 -5.47
CA ILE A 56 -7.89 -0.42 -4.20
C ILE A 56 -8.13 0.60 -3.09
N ARG A 57 -7.93 1.91 -3.35
CA ARG A 57 -8.23 2.97 -2.37
C ARG A 57 -9.67 2.88 -1.90
N SER A 58 -10.61 2.78 -2.85
CA SER A 58 -12.04 2.70 -2.57
C SER A 58 -12.40 1.48 -1.73
N TRP A 59 -11.78 0.31 -2.00
CA TRP A 59 -11.97 -0.90 -1.19
C TRP A 59 -11.44 -0.73 0.24
N ILE A 60 -10.25 -0.11 0.40
CA ILE A 60 -9.69 0.17 1.72
C ILE A 60 -10.60 1.15 2.47
N ASP A 61 -10.97 2.27 1.84
CA ASP A 61 -11.81 3.32 2.43
C ASP A 61 -13.22 2.79 2.77
N ALA A 62 -13.70 1.75 2.07
CA ALA A 62 -14.93 1.02 2.41
C ALA A 62 -14.78 0.05 3.59
N GLY A 63 -13.62 0.02 4.25
CA GLY A 63 -13.34 -0.81 5.42
C GLY A 63 -12.63 -2.12 5.10
N ALA A 64 -11.99 -2.25 3.92
CA ALA A 64 -11.19 -3.41 3.52
C ALA A 64 -11.94 -4.74 3.73
N LEU A 65 -13.23 -4.77 3.38
CA LEU A 65 -14.13 -5.88 3.68
C LEU A 65 -13.64 -7.19 3.06
N ASN A 66 -13.69 -8.25 3.84
CA ASN A 66 -13.45 -9.62 3.40
C ASN A 66 -14.80 -10.22 2.96
N ASN A 67 -15.13 -10.05 1.68
CA ASN A 67 -16.40 -10.47 1.09
C ASN A 67 -16.37 -11.92 0.59
#